data_AF-A0A7H0K8Y3-F1
#
_entry.id   AF-A0A7H0K8Y3-F1
#
_cell.length_a   1.000
_cell.length_b   1.000
_cell.length_c   1.000
_cell.angle_alpha   90.00
_cell.angle_beta   90.00
_cell.angle_gamma   90.00
#
_symmetry.space_group_name_H-M   'P 1'
#
loop_
_entity.id
_entity.type
_entity.pdbx_description
1 polymer ?
#
loop_
_entity_poly.entity_id
_entity_poly.type
_entity_poly.pdbx_seq_one_letter_code
_entity_poly.pdbx_strand_id
1 'polypeptide(L)'
;MSALRTAGVIGVVALTFFAGGCSATTNLDGTYTKVESAGGENLTSTLTIDGGDCTLHHAAEPGSVERDETCTVDGDHIVFTEGGEEARLPVAKTDDGDVRIGLGDGELYQRSH
;
A
#
# COMPACT_ATOMS: atom_id res chain seq x y z
N MET A 1 -20.78 -59.05 28.28
CA MET A 1 -21.82 -58.61 27.32
C MET A 1 -21.75 -57.10 27.22
N SER A 2 -21.92 -56.60 25.99
CA SER A 2 -22.18 -55.22 25.54
C SER A 2 -21.14 -54.12 25.80
N ALA A 3 -20.56 -53.71 24.67
CA ALA A 3 -19.79 -52.51 24.44
C ALA A 3 -20.65 -51.25 24.47
N LEU A 4 -20.03 -50.10 24.75
CA LEU A 4 -20.34 -48.85 24.06
C LEU A 4 -19.01 -48.23 23.61
N ARG A 5 -18.76 -48.27 22.30
CA ARG A 5 -17.73 -47.48 21.63
C ARG A 5 -18.35 -46.13 21.32
N THR A 6 -17.81 -45.04 21.85
CA THR A 6 -18.00 -43.71 21.25
C THR A 6 -16.64 -43.22 20.81
N ALA A 7 -16.50 -43.19 19.48
CA ALA A 7 -15.40 -42.64 18.74
C ALA A 7 -15.33 -41.11 18.91
N GLY A 8 -14.13 -40.58 18.81
CA GLY A 8 -13.85 -39.14 18.81
C GLY A 8 -12.35 -38.89 18.76
N VAL A 9 -11.69 -39.54 17.80
CA VAL A 9 -10.26 -39.37 17.52
C VAL A 9 -10.09 -38.09 16.70
N ILE A 10 -8.90 -37.49 16.80
CA ILE A 10 -8.31 -36.51 15.88
C ILE A 10 -8.73 -35.05 16.16
N GLY A 11 -8.25 -34.52 17.28
CA GLY A 11 -7.89 -33.10 17.33
C GLY A 11 -6.75 -32.88 16.35
N VAL A 12 -7.07 -32.31 15.19
CA VAL A 12 -6.13 -31.86 14.17
C VAL A 12 -5.12 -30.95 14.87
N VAL A 13 -3.89 -31.44 15.03
CA VAL A 13 -2.74 -30.62 15.40
C VAL A 13 -2.64 -29.57 14.29
N ALA A 14 -3.03 -28.35 14.64
CA ALA A 14 -2.96 -27.19 13.78
C ALA A 14 -1.55 -27.15 13.19
N LEU A 15 -1.48 -27.27 11.87
CA LEU A 15 -0.29 -27.01 11.09
C LEU A 15 0.26 -25.67 11.57
N THR A 16 1.43 -25.72 12.20
CA THR A 16 2.30 -24.59 12.40
C THR A 16 2.63 -24.04 11.03
N PHE A 17 1.76 -23.16 10.52
CA PHE A 17 2.12 -22.22 9.50
C PHE A 17 3.33 -21.48 10.06
N PHE A 18 4.47 -21.74 9.44
CA PHE A 18 5.63 -20.89 9.55
C PHE A 18 5.11 -19.48 9.32
N ALA A 19 5.05 -18.70 10.40
CA ALA A 19 5.04 -17.27 10.38
C ALA A 19 6.33 -16.84 9.68
N GLY A 20 6.35 -16.95 8.34
CA GLY A 20 7.05 -15.98 7.52
C GLY A 20 6.54 -14.66 8.03
N GLY A 21 7.45 -13.91 8.67
CA GLY A 21 7.11 -12.77 9.48
C GLY A 21 6.06 -11.95 8.76
N CYS A 22 4.92 -11.74 9.41
CA CYS A 22 4.21 -10.50 9.16
C CYS A 22 5.24 -9.42 9.55
N SER A 23 6.07 -9.02 8.58
CA SER A 23 6.48 -7.63 8.48
C SER A 23 5.18 -6.90 8.72
N ALA A 24 5.06 -6.27 9.88
CA ALA A 24 3.93 -5.43 10.17
C ALA A 24 4.03 -4.31 9.14
N THR A 25 3.49 -4.56 7.94
CA THR A 25 3.36 -3.55 6.93
C THR A 25 2.59 -2.47 7.64
N THR A 26 3.22 -1.31 7.81
CA THR A 26 2.53 -0.11 8.28
C THR A 26 1.22 -0.07 7.49
N ASN A 27 0.07 -0.11 8.17
CA ASN A 27 -1.22 -0.15 7.46
C ASN A 27 -1.38 1.18 6.73
N LEU A 28 -0.97 1.16 5.46
CA LEU A 28 -0.96 2.27 4.53
C LEU A 28 -2.17 2.22 3.61
N ASP A 29 -3.06 1.23 3.78
CA ASP A 29 -4.27 1.09 2.97
C ASP A 29 -5.11 2.37 3.01
N GLY A 30 -5.52 2.81 1.83
CA GLY A 30 -6.28 4.05 1.67
C GLY A 30 -6.04 4.74 0.35
N THR A 31 -6.82 5.80 0.13
CA THR A 31 -6.66 6.71 -0.99
C THR A 31 -6.07 8.03 -0.47
N TYR A 32 -5.05 8.52 -1.14
CA TYR A 32 -4.34 9.74 -0.78
C TYR A 32 -4.20 10.65 -2.00
N THR A 33 -4.28 11.95 -1.80
CA THR A 33 -4.22 12.94 -2.88
C THR A 33 -3.17 13.99 -2.60
N LYS A 34 -2.45 14.39 -3.65
CA LYS A 34 -1.50 15.49 -3.65
C LYS A 34 -1.89 16.42 -4.79
N VAL A 35 -2.09 17.71 -4.48
CA VAL A 35 -2.37 18.74 -5.49
C VAL A 35 -1.19 19.69 -5.54
N GLU A 36 -0.59 19.80 -6.73
CA GLU A 36 0.51 20.71 -7.00
C GLU A 36 0.07 21.74 -8.04
N SER A 37 0.23 23.03 -7.74
CA SER A 37 -0.04 24.10 -8.68
C SER A 37 1.27 24.65 -9.22
N ALA A 38 1.52 24.47 -10.52
CA ALA A 38 2.69 24.99 -11.21
C ALA A 38 2.28 25.84 -12.41
N GLY A 39 2.58 27.15 -12.37
CA GLY A 39 2.50 28.01 -13.56
C GLY A 39 1.10 28.20 -14.19
N GLY A 40 0.02 27.89 -13.47
CA GLY A 40 -1.36 27.97 -13.98
C GLY A 40 -1.98 26.60 -14.34
N GLU A 41 -1.20 25.53 -14.23
CA GLU A 41 -1.64 24.15 -14.33
C GLU A 41 -1.73 23.53 -12.92
N ASN A 42 -2.74 22.70 -12.69
CA ASN A 42 -2.88 21.92 -11.46
C ASN A 42 -2.62 20.45 -11.77
N LEU A 43 -1.63 19.86 -11.11
CA LEU A 43 -1.38 18.43 -11.14
C LEU A 43 -1.99 17.80 -9.89
N THR A 44 -3.00 16.97 -10.08
CA THR A 44 -3.58 16.14 -9.02
C THR A 44 -3.01 14.73 -9.13
N SER A 45 -2.36 14.26 -8.09
CA SER A 45 -1.83 12.90 -7.98
C SER A 45 -2.61 12.13 -6.94
N THR A 46 -3.24 11.03 -7.33
CA THR A 46 -4.06 10.17 -6.47
C THR A 46 -3.37 8.83 -6.28
N LEU A 47 -2.91 8.55 -5.07
CA LEU A 47 -2.31 7.29 -4.68
C LEU A 47 -3.36 6.41 -4.01
N THR A 48 -3.57 5.20 -4.51
CA THR A 48 -4.41 4.18 -3.87
C THR A 48 -3.53 3.03 -3.44
N ILE A 49 -3.62 2.61 -2.17
CA ILE A 49 -2.91 1.46 -1.61
C ILE A 49 -3.95 0.46 -1.10
N ASP A 50 -3.84 -0.81 -1.53
CA ASP A 50 -4.69 -1.92 -1.12
C ASP A 50 -3.83 -3.18 -0.89
N GLY A 51 -3.66 -3.58 0.37
CA GLY A 51 -3.11 -4.88 0.71
C GLY A 51 -1.65 -5.12 0.31
N GLY A 52 -0.93 -4.06 -0.06
CA GLY A 52 0.45 -4.11 -0.55
C GLY A 52 0.60 -3.74 -2.03
N ASP A 53 -0.49 -3.72 -2.80
CA ASP A 53 -0.49 -3.18 -4.15
C ASP A 53 -0.83 -1.69 -4.11
N CYS A 54 -0.25 -0.89 -5.01
CA CYS A 54 -0.62 0.51 -5.13
C CYS A 54 -0.67 1.01 -6.58
N THR A 55 -1.49 2.04 -6.78
CA THR A 55 -1.63 2.74 -8.07
C THR A 55 -1.56 4.23 -7.82
N LEU A 56 -0.73 4.92 -8.59
CA LEU A 56 -0.58 6.36 -8.59
C LEU A 56 -1.14 6.91 -9.91
N HIS A 57 -2.23 7.66 -9.81
CA HIS A 57 -2.89 8.30 -10.94
C HIS A 57 -2.58 9.79 -10.96
N HIS A 58 -1.94 10.28 -12.02
CA HIS A 58 -1.65 11.68 -12.24
C HIS A 58 -2.63 12.28 -13.24
N ALA A 59 -3.33 13.34 -12.85
CA ALA A 59 -4.21 14.12 -13.71
C ALA A 59 -3.78 15.58 -13.70
N ALA A 60 -3.37 16.12 -14.86
CA ALA A 60 -3.13 17.54 -15.02
C ALA A 60 -4.41 18.28 -15.47
N GLU A 61 -4.57 19.53 -15.06
CA GLU A 61 -5.61 20.44 -15.55
C GLU A 61 -5.00 21.79 -15.93
N PRO A 62 -5.44 22.44 -17.04
CA PRO A 62 -6.53 22.03 -17.93
C PRO A 62 -6.11 21.01 -19.02
N GLY A 63 -4.84 20.59 -19.05
CA GLY A 63 -4.34 19.65 -20.06
C GLY A 63 -4.68 18.21 -19.71
N SER A 64 -5.40 17.50 -20.59
CA SER A 64 -5.88 16.11 -20.46
C SER A 64 -4.77 15.04 -20.40
N VAL A 65 -3.71 15.27 -19.65
CA VAL A 65 -2.64 14.30 -19.42
C VAL A 65 -3.02 13.51 -18.18
N GLU A 66 -3.42 12.27 -18.43
CA GLU A 66 -3.66 11.26 -17.41
C GLU A 66 -2.56 10.19 -17.53
N ARG A 67 -1.89 9.88 -16.42
CA ARG A 67 -0.86 8.83 -16.35
C ARG A 67 -1.11 7.98 -15.12
N ASP A 68 -1.19 6.67 -15.33
CA ASP A 68 -1.25 5.68 -14.25
C ASP A 68 0.11 5.00 -14.09
N GLU A 69 0.57 4.90 -12.84
CA GLU A 69 1.79 4.21 -12.44
C GLU A 69 1.44 3.15 -11.40
N THR A 70 1.85 1.91 -11.65
CA THR A 70 1.68 0.83 -10.68
C THR A 70 2.88 0.77 -9.76
N CYS A 71 2.60 0.55 -8.48
CA CYS A 71 3.61 0.40 -7.46
C CYS A 71 3.23 -0.72 -6.48
N THR A 72 4.18 -1.10 -5.62
CA THR A 72 3.95 -2.05 -4.52
C THR A 72 4.52 -1.49 -3.22
N VAL A 73 3.92 -1.83 -2.10
CA VAL A 73 4.40 -1.50 -0.76
C VAL A 73 5.24 -2.66 -0.24
N ASP A 74 6.52 -2.41 0.00
CA ASP A 74 7.47 -3.35 0.61
C ASP A 74 7.98 -2.79 1.94
N GLY A 75 7.31 -3.18 3.03
CA GLY A 75 7.60 -2.68 4.38
C GLY A 75 7.37 -1.17 4.47
N ASP A 76 8.44 -0.42 4.76
CA ASP A 76 8.43 1.04 4.84
C ASP A 76 8.86 1.71 3.52
N HIS A 77 8.70 1.02 2.38
CA HIS A 77 9.01 1.57 1.06
C HIS A 77 7.87 1.35 0.07
N ILE A 78 7.68 2.31 -0.83
CA ILE A 78 6.93 2.14 -2.08
C ILE A 78 7.92 1.87 -3.20
N VAL A 79 7.64 0.84 -3.99
CA VAL A 79 8.43 0.40 -5.14
C VAL A 79 7.64 0.72 -6.40
N PHE A 80 8.13 1.66 -7.19
CA PHE A 80 7.63 1.93 -8.54
C PHE A 80 8.44 1.10 -9.53
N THR A 81 7.76 0.39 -10.42
CA THR A 81 8.42 -0.40 -11.48
C THR A 81 8.01 0.16 -12.83
N GLU A 82 8.95 0.77 -13.54
CA GLU A 82 8.72 1.29 -14.89
C GLU A 82 9.84 0.82 -15.83
N GLY A 83 9.49 0.22 -16.97
CA GLY A 83 10.46 -0.15 -17.99
C GLY A 83 11.52 -1.19 -17.57
N GLY A 84 11.35 -1.85 -16.42
CA GLY A 84 12.33 -2.77 -15.84
C GLY A 84 13.29 -2.12 -14.83
N GLU A 85 13.13 -0.83 -14.55
CA GLU A 85 13.82 -0.14 -13.47
C GLU A 85 12.90 -0.06 -12.24
N GLU A 86 13.49 -0.26 -11.06
CA GLU A 86 12.78 -0.18 -9.77
C GLU A 86 13.24 1.06 -9.00
N ALA A 87 12.30 1.96 -8.72
CA ALA A 87 12.51 3.09 -7.83
C ALA A 87 11.91 2.78 -6.46
N ARG A 88 12.78 2.61 -5.46
CA ARG A 88 12.39 2.38 -4.06
C ARG A 88 12.43 3.68 -3.27
N LEU A 89 11.26 4.16 -2.86
CA LEU A 89 11.09 5.37 -2.07
C LEU A 89 10.60 5.02 -0.66
N PRO A 90 11.22 5.56 0.41
CA PRO A 90 10.71 5.34 1.75
C PRO A 90 9.30 5.95 1.89
N VAL A 91 8.45 5.30 2.66
CA VAL A 91 7.09 5.74 2.95
C VAL A 91 6.82 5.73 4.45
N ALA A 92 6.15 6.76 4.93
CA ALA A 92 5.73 6.86 6.32
C ALA A 92 4.32 7.42 6.42
N LYS A 93 3.54 6.90 7.36
CA LYS A 93 2.25 7.46 7.75
C LYS A 93 2.45 8.54 8.80
N THR A 94 1.78 9.67 8.64
CA THR A 94 1.74 10.75 9.64
C THR A 94 0.69 10.45 10.71
N ASP A 95 0.72 11.18 11.83
CA ASP A 95 -0.28 11.06 12.89
C ASP A 95 -1.70 11.43 12.43
N ASP A 96 -1.81 12.33 11.45
CA ASP A 96 -3.08 12.74 10.83
C ASP A 96 -3.63 11.68 9.85
N GLY A 97 -2.84 10.64 9.57
CA GLY A 97 -3.18 9.55 8.67
C GLY A 97 -2.80 9.79 7.22
N ASP A 98 -2.14 10.91 6.90
CA ASP A 98 -1.53 11.20 5.60
C ASP A 98 -0.29 10.33 5.36
N VAL A 99 0.16 10.25 4.11
CA VAL A 99 1.33 9.47 3.72
C VAL A 99 2.40 10.37 3.13
N ARG A 100 3.65 10.19 3.57
CA ARG A 100 4.82 10.90 3.05
C ARG A 100 5.72 9.92 2.32
N ILE A 101 6.08 10.23 1.07
CA ILE A 101 6.86 9.36 0.17
C ILE A 101 8.14 10.06 -0.25
N GLY A 102 9.29 9.38 -0.16
CA GLY A 102 10.58 9.90 -0.58
C GLY A 102 11.48 10.35 0.57
N LEU A 103 12.71 10.73 0.22
CA LEU A 103 13.76 11.07 1.19
C LEU A 103 13.60 12.50 1.74
N GLY A 104 14.08 12.74 2.96
CA GLY A 104 14.07 14.07 3.58
C GLY A 104 12.65 14.55 3.87
N ASP A 105 12.28 15.70 3.31
CA ASP A 105 10.93 16.28 3.46
C ASP A 105 9.85 15.54 2.66
N GLY A 106 10.23 14.65 1.73
CA GLY A 106 9.34 13.81 0.93
C GLY A 106 8.20 14.56 0.22
N GLU A 107 7.36 13.81 -0.46
CA GLU A 107 6.10 14.29 -1.00
C GLU A 107 4.98 13.90 -0.04
N LEU A 108 4.17 14.87 0.37
CA LEU A 108 3.03 14.64 1.26
C LEU A 108 1.76 14.39 0.45
N TYR A 109 1.14 13.24 0.68
CA TYR A 109 -0.14 12.83 0.11
C TYR A 109 -1.18 12.81 1.23
N GLN A 110 -2.20 13.65 1.09
CA GLN A 110 -3.25 13.83 2.08
C GLN A 110 -4.27 12.71 1.98
N ARG A 111 -4.68 12.15 3.11
CA ARG A 111 -5.70 11.10 3.12
C ARG A 111 -7.01 11.65 2.59
N SER A 112 -7.54 11.00 1.56
CA SER A 112 -8.87 11.32 1.02
C SER A 112 -9.94 10.65 1.88
N HIS A 113 -10.92 11.44 2.31
CA HIS A 113 -12.02 11.03 3.19
C HIS A 113 -13.04 10.11 2.51
#